data_AF-A0A1X0ZME7-F1
#
_entry.id   AF-A0A1X0ZME7-F1
#
_cell.length_a   1.000
_cell.length_b   1.000
_cell.length_c   1.000
_cell.angle_alpha   90.00
_cell.angle_beta   90.00
_cell.angle_gamma   90.00
#
_symmetry.space_group_name_H-M   'P 1'
#
loop_
_entity.id
_entity.type
_entity.pdbx_description
1 polymer ?
#
loop_
_entity_poly.entity_id
_entity_poly.type
_entity_poly.pdbx_seq_one_letter_code
_entity_poly.pdbx_strand_id
1 'polypeptide(L)'
;MDTLIKDPNEPKKKKPIATLVGLAALIAAQFFTGHEWFRNLLLAIGVAGFALEGLFVVLYDRAHKKWLASQPDHVDPFRGAPEFPHLKQCIGLAIGMGAFCSIGYVGGPMRETGFTNENWWVLLLIPVMFAGFGYASRIQKKHSKAYMAWRDSQDHSK
;
A
#
# COMPACT_ATOMS: atom_id res chain seq x y z
N MET A 1 15.56 15.22 32.79
CA MET A 1 15.11 15.13 31.40
C MET A 1 15.16 13.66 31.04
N ASP A 2 14.03 12.97 31.19
CA ASP A 2 13.96 11.55 30.85
C ASP A 2 13.86 11.43 29.33
N THR A 3 14.77 10.66 28.75
CA THR A 3 14.96 10.56 27.30
C THR A 3 13.96 9.57 26.72
N LEU A 4 13.17 10.02 25.73
CA LEU A 4 12.30 9.15 24.94
C LEU A 4 13.12 8.02 24.31
N ILE A 5 12.64 6.78 24.44
CA ILE A 5 13.26 5.63 23.78
C ILE A 5 13.00 5.76 22.27
N LYS A 6 14.01 5.53 21.44
CA LYS A 6 13.96 5.71 19.99
C LYS A 6 12.93 4.80 19.31
N ASP A 7 12.07 5.38 18.47
CA ASP A 7 11.08 4.66 17.64
C ASP A 7 11.79 3.65 16.71
N PRO A 8 11.41 2.35 16.71
CA PRO A 8 11.95 1.37 15.78
C PRO A 8 11.78 1.82 14.33
N ASN A 9 12.90 1.80 13.59
CA ASN A 9 12.87 2.16 12.16
C ASN A 9 11.89 1.27 11.39
N GLU A 10 10.90 1.88 10.75
CA GLU A 10 10.06 1.16 9.80
C GLU A 10 10.94 0.59 8.67
N PRO A 11 10.76 -0.67 8.23
CA PRO A 11 11.55 -1.25 7.15
C PRO A 11 11.26 -0.57 5.80
N LYS A 12 11.92 0.57 5.55
CA LYS A 12 11.71 1.49 4.42
C LYS A 12 11.86 0.89 3.02
N LYS A 13 12.42 -0.31 2.85
CA LYS A 13 12.89 -0.80 1.54
C LYS A 13 12.19 -2.04 0.97
N LYS A 14 11.41 -2.79 1.76
CA LYS A 14 10.86 -4.10 1.31
C LYS A 14 9.34 -4.12 1.07
N LYS A 15 8.57 -3.30 1.79
CA LYS A 15 7.11 -3.16 1.63
C LYS A 15 6.69 -2.75 0.21
N PRO A 16 7.14 -1.62 -0.36
CA PRO A 16 6.60 -1.13 -1.63
C PRO A 16 6.96 -2.02 -2.83
N ILE A 17 8.03 -2.81 -2.75
CA ILE A 17 8.45 -3.72 -3.83
C ILE A 17 7.55 -4.94 -3.87
N ALA A 18 7.21 -5.54 -2.72
CA ALA A 18 6.35 -6.71 -2.67
C ALA A 18 4.93 -6.41 -3.19
N THR A 19 4.38 -5.24 -2.83
CA THR A 19 3.09 -4.76 -3.32
C THR A 19 3.11 -4.50 -4.82
N LEU A 20 4.15 -3.84 -5.34
CA LEU A 20 4.29 -3.57 -6.78
C LEU A 20 4.41 -4.85 -7.59
N VAL A 21 5.21 -5.81 -7.12
CA VAL A 21 5.36 -7.12 -7.77
C VAL A 21 4.05 -7.90 -7.73
N GLY A 22 3.35 -7.91 -6.59
CA GLY A 22 2.06 -8.57 -6.44
C GLY A 22 1.00 -7.97 -7.36
N LEU A 23 0.89 -6.64 -7.42
CA LEU A 23 -0.06 -5.93 -8.26
C LEU A 23 0.24 -6.12 -9.76
N ALA A 24 1.51 -6.05 -10.15
CA ALA A 24 1.93 -6.30 -11.52
C ALA A 24 1.65 -7.74 -11.96
N ALA A 25 1.86 -8.72 -11.07
CA ALA A 25 1.57 -10.12 -11.34
C ALA A 25 0.05 -10.38 -11.50
N LEU A 26 -0.80 -9.76 -10.68
CA LEU A 26 -2.25 -9.86 -10.82
C LEU A 26 -2.75 -9.20 -12.11
N ILE A 27 -2.25 -8.03 -12.47
CA ILE A 27 -2.59 -7.37 -13.73
C ILE A 27 -2.14 -8.26 -14.90
N ALA A 28 -0.91 -8.77 -14.87
CA ALA A 28 -0.40 -9.66 -15.90
C ALA A 28 -1.23 -10.95 -16.03
N ALA A 29 -1.66 -11.54 -14.91
CA ALA A 29 -2.52 -12.73 -14.91
C ALA A 29 -3.86 -12.48 -15.62
N GLN A 30 -4.43 -11.28 -15.46
CA GLN A 30 -5.74 -10.95 -16.03
C GLN A 30 -5.72 -10.73 -17.54
N PHE A 31 -4.60 -10.25 -18.08
CA PHE A 31 -4.42 -10.07 -19.53
C PHE A 31 -3.74 -11.27 -20.21
N PHE A 32 -3.31 -12.28 -19.45
CA PHE A 32 -2.67 -13.47 -20.00
C PHE A 32 -3.71 -14.44 -20.59
N THR A 33 -3.72 -14.56 -21.91
CA THR A 33 -4.59 -15.47 -22.69
C THR A 33 -3.90 -16.80 -23.04
N GLY A 34 -2.66 -17.02 -22.59
CA GLY A 34 -1.90 -18.24 -22.84
C GLY A 34 -2.23 -19.40 -21.88
N HIS A 35 -1.28 -20.33 -21.73
CA HIS A 35 -1.42 -21.55 -20.95
C HIS A 35 -1.86 -21.31 -19.48
N GLU A 36 -2.88 -22.03 -19.01
CA GLU A 36 -3.47 -21.81 -17.67
C GLU A 36 -2.46 -21.93 -16.51
N TRP A 37 -1.43 -22.77 -16.68
CA TRP A 37 -0.35 -22.92 -15.70
C TRP A 37 0.36 -21.60 -15.40
N PHE A 38 0.68 -20.81 -16.44
CA PHE A 38 1.35 -19.52 -16.27
C PHE A 38 0.42 -18.49 -15.61
N ARG A 39 -0.87 -18.52 -15.91
CA ARG A 39 -1.87 -17.67 -15.24
C ARG A 39 -1.93 -17.99 -13.74
N ASN A 40 -1.99 -19.28 -13.38
CA ASN A 40 -2.03 -19.71 -11.99
C ASN A 40 -0.74 -19.37 -11.23
N LEU A 41 0.41 -19.45 -11.90
CA LEU A 41 1.70 -19.03 -11.34
C LEU A 41 1.71 -17.51 -11.04
N LEU A 42 1.23 -16.69 -11.97
CA LEU A 42 1.14 -15.23 -11.78
C LEU A 42 0.17 -14.86 -10.64
N LEU A 43 -0.96 -15.55 -10.52
CA LEU A 43 -1.88 -15.39 -9.39
C LEU A 43 -1.22 -15.77 -8.07
N ALA A 44 -0.48 -16.89 -8.02
CA ALA A 44 0.24 -17.32 -6.83
C ALA A 44 1.32 -16.31 -6.40
N ILE A 45 2.06 -15.74 -7.35
CA ILE A 45 3.02 -14.64 -7.10
C ILE A 45 2.30 -13.41 -6.55
N GLY A 46 1.15 -13.06 -7.13
CA GLY A 46 0.26 -12.00 -6.65
C GLY A 46 -0.08 -12.17 -5.18
N VAL A 47 -0.68 -13.31 -4.83
CA VAL A 47 -1.09 -13.65 -3.46
C VAL A 47 0.11 -13.66 -2.49
N ALA A 48 1.24 -14.24 -2.90
CA ALA A 48 2.46 -14.28 -2.07
C ALA A 48 3.00 -12.87 -1.79
N GLY A 49 2.95 -11.95 -2.77
CA GLY A 49 3.34 -10.56 -2.60
C GLY A 49 2.52 -9.84 -1.53
N PHE A 50 1.19 -10.00 -1.57
CA PHE A 50 0.29 -9.44 -0.56
C PHE A 50 0.44 -10.10 0.82
N ALA A 51 0.64 -11.41 0.88
CA ALA A 51 0.88 -12.12 2.14
C ALA A 51 2.17 -11.65 2.83
N LEU A 52 3.24 -11.45 2.07
CA LEU A 52 4.50 -10.90 2.59
C LEU A 52 4.34 -9.46 3.08
N GLU A 53 3.60 -8.62 2.36
CA GLU A 53 3.28 -7.27 2.82
C GLU A 53 2.53 -7.28 4.16
N GLY A 54 1.48 -8.11 4.27
CA GLY A 54 0.72 -8.28 5.50
C GLY A 54 1.60 -8.71 6.66
N LEU A 55 2.53 -9.65 6.43
CA LEU A 55 3.48 -10.10 7.44
C LEU A 55 4.41 -8.96 7.91
N PHE A 56 4.91 -8.12 7.00
CA PHE A 56 5.70 -6.94 7.38
C PHE A 56 4.90 -5.90 8.18
N VAL A 57 3.61 -5.72 7.87
CA VAL A 57 2.71 -4.83 8.64
C VAL A 57 2.53 -5.36 10.06
N VAL A 58 2.26 -6.66 10.22
CA VAL A 58 2.07 -7.28 11.56
C VAL A 58 3.34 -7.21 12.39
N LEU A 59 4.51 -7.49 11.79
CA LEU A 59 5.79 -7.39 12.51
C LEU A 59 6.07 -5.96 12.97
N TYR A 60 5.79 -4.97 12.12
CA TYR A 60 5.97 -3.57 12.47
C TYR A 60 4.98 -3.12 13.57
N ASP A 61 3.70 -3.49 13.46
CA ASP A 61 2.68 -3.17 14.48
C ASP A 61 3.06 -3.76 15.86
N ARG A 62 3.54 -5.00 15.88
CA ARG A 62 4.05 -5.62 17.13
C ARG A 62 5.25 -4.88 17.71
N ALA A 63 6.19 -4.46 16.86
CA ALA A 63 7.35 -3.69 17.31
C ALA A 63 6.95 -2.30 17.83
N HIS A 64 6.01 -1.64 17.15
CA HIS A 64 5.51 -0.32 17.50
C HIS A 64 4.71 -0.34 18.81
N LYS A 65 3.84 -1.35 19.01
CA LYS A 65 3.13 -1.56 20.28
C LYS A 65 4.07 -1.78 21.46
N LYS A 66 5.13 -2.58 21.27
CA LYS A 66 6.17 -2.78 22.29
C LYS A 66 6.91 -1.49 22.61
N TRP A 67 7.19 -0.68 21.59
CA TRP A 67 7.81 0.62 21.76
C TRP A 67 6.92 1.59 22.54
N LEU A 68 5.63 1.68 22.20
CA LEU A 68 4.65 2.49 22.93
C LEU A 68 4.56 2.09 24.41
N ALA A 69 4.47 0.79 24.68
CA ALA A 69 4.43 0.26 26.04
C ALA A 69 5.73 0.49 26.83
N SER A 70 6.84 0.81 26.16
CA SER A 70 8.12 1.14 26.80
C SER A 70 8.29 2.63 27.09
N GLN A 71 7.35 3.49 26.65
CA GLN A 71 7.40 4.92 26.93
C GLN A 71 6.90 5.22 28.36
N PRO A 72 7.40 6.28 29.02
CA PRO A 72 6.86 6.72 30.30
C PRO A 72 5.41 7.20 30.17
N ASP A 73 4.52 6.78 31.07
CA ASP A 73 3.07 7.07 31.04
C ASP A 73 2.69 8.56 31.02
N HIS A 74 3.60 9.44 31.44
CA HIS A 74 3.38 10.88 31.56
C HIS A 74 3.83 11.68 30.32
N VAL A 75 4.39 11.02 29.31
CA VAL A 75 4.87 11.67 28.08
C VAL A 75 4.02 11.19 26.91
N ASP A 76 3.44 12.13 26.16
CA ASP A 76 2.85 11.83 24.86
C ASP A 76 3.97 11.73 23.81
N PRO A 77 4.30 10.51 23.32
CA PRO A 77 5.41 10.31 22.39
C PRO A 77 5.12 10.86 20.98
N PHE A 78 3.87 11.24 20.67
CA PHE A 78 3.48 11.80 19.37
C PHE A 78 3.24 13.31 19.42
N ARG A 79 3.61 13.97 20.52
CA ARG A 79 3.38 15.40 20.68
C ARG A 79 4.05 16.19 19.53
N GLY A 80 3.22 16.91 18.77
CA GLY A 80 3.66 17.72 17.63
C GLY A 80 3.93 16.94 16.34
N ALA A 81 3.65 15.63 16.31
CA ALA A 81 3.72 14.84 15.08
C ALA A 81 2.70 15.35 14.05
N PRO A 82 3.02 15.33 12.75
CA PRO A 82 2.05 15.67 11.70
C PRO A 82 0.87 14.70 11.75
N GLU A 83 -0.34 15.24 11.61
CA GLU A 83 -1.56 14.44 11.60
C GLU A 83 -1.59 13.51 10.39
N PHE A 84 -1.94 12.24 10.62
CA PHE A 84 -2.04 11.27 9.56
C PHE A 84 -3.20 11.65 8.62
N PRO A 85 -3.00 11.76 7.30
CA PRO A 85 -4.03 12.18 6.35
C PRO A 85 -4.99 11.03 6.02
N HIS A 86 -5.62 10.45 7.05
CA HIS A 86 -6.46 9.25 6.99
C HIS A 86 -7.48 9.34 5.86
N LEU A 87 -8.29 10.41 5.84
CA LEU A 87 -9.40 10.51 4.90
C LEU A 87 -8.94 10.57 3.43
N LYS A 88 -7.96 11.42 3.12
CA LYS A 88 -7.51 11.63 1.72
C LYS A 88 -6.78 10.41 1.17
N GLN A 89 -5.95 9.76 1.98
CA GLN A 89 -5.27 8.53 1.59
C GLN A 89 -6.26 7.38 1.41
N CYS A 90 -7.20 7.20 2.34
CA CYS A 90 -8.23 6.17 2.25
C CYS A 90 -9.13 6.34 1.03
N ILE A 91 -9.54 7.57 0.70
CA ILE A 91 -10.33 7.85 -0.51
C ILE A 91 -9.55 7.44 -1.78
N GLY A 92 -8.27 7.83 -1.89
CA GLY A 92 -7.45 7.44 -3.03
C GLY A 92 -7.27 5.93 -3.18
N LEU A 93 -7.04 5.23 -2.06
CA LEU A 93 -6.95 3.77 -2.03
C LEU A 93 -8.27 3.10 -2.39
N ALA A 94 -9.39 3.57 -1.85
CA ALA A 94 -10.71 3.03 -2.15
C ALA A 94 -11.07 3.17 -3.63
N ILE A 95 -10.78 4.33 -4.24
CA ILE A 95 -10.97 4.57 -5.68
C ILE A 95 -10.07 3.63 -6.49
N GLY A 96 -8.79 3.52 -6.13
CA GLY A 96 -7.83 2.64 -6.81
C GLY A 96 -8.23 1.16 -6.75
N MET A 97 -8.57 0.66 -5.56
CA MET A 97 -9.04 -0.72 -5.36
C MET A 97 -10.39 -0.96 -6.03
N GLY A 98 -11.32 -0.02 -5.95
CA GLY A 98 -12.62 -0.14 -6.62
C GLY A 98 -12.48 -0.27 -8.14
N ALA A 99 -11.61 0.55 -8.76
CA ALA A 99 -11.31 0.45 -10.17
C ALA A 99 -10.61 -0.88 -10.52
N PHE A 100 -9.64 -1.32 -9.71
CA PHE A 100 -8.96 -2.60 -9.90
C PHE A 100 -9.93 -3.80 -9.82
N CYS A 101 -10.78 -3.86 -8.80
CA CYS A 101 -11.78 -4.92 -8.64
C CYS A 101 -12.79 -4.91 -9.78
N SER A 102 -13.18 -3.73 -10.25
CA SER A 102 -14.09 -3.58 -11.40
C SER A 102 -13.45 -4.10 -12.69
N ILE A 103 -12.16 -3.81 -12.94
CA ILE A 103 -11.41 -4.39 -14.07
C ILE A 103 -11.35 -5.92 -13.94
N GLY A 104 -11.10 -6.45 -12.74
CA GLY A 104 -11.07 -7.90 -12.51
C GLY A 104 -12.41 -8.58 -12.78
N TYR A 105 -13.51 -7.98 -12.28
CA TYR A 105 -14.88 -8.48 -12.46
C TYR A 105 -15.32 -8.45 -13.92
N VAL A 106 -15.03 -7.35 -14.63
CA VAL A 106 -15.48 -7.14 -16.01
C VAL A 106 -14.54 -7.82 -17.02
N GLY A 107 -13.23 -7.87 -16.73
CA GLY A 107 -12.22 -8.48 -17.58
C GLY A 107 -12.28 -10.00 -17.66
N GLY A 108 -12.80 -10.67 -16.61
CA GLY A 108 -12.98 -12.12 -16.61
C GLY A 108 -13.90 -12.61 -17.74
N PRO A 109 -15.17 -12.16 -17.80
CA PRO A 109 -16.10 -12.47 -18.89
C PRO A 109 -15.59 -12.03 -20.27
N MET A 110 -14.98 -10.85 -20.36
CA MET A 110 -14.45 -10.31 -21.63
C MET A 110 -13.31 -11.14 -22.23
N ARG A 111 -12.62 -11.94 -21.41
CA ARG A 111 -11.60 -12.88 -21.88
C ARG A 111 -12.17 -13.97 -22.77
N GLU A 112 -13.43 -14.34 -22.56
CA GLU A 112 -14.09 -15.45 -23.25
C GLU A 112 -14.91 -14.97 -24.44
N THR A 113 -15.56 -13.81 -24.33
CA THR A 113 -16.43 -13.25 -25.39
C THR A 113 -15.71 -12.30 -26.34
N GLY A 114 -14.49 -11.89 -26.02
CA GLY A 114 -13.73 -10.89 -26.78
C GLY A 114 -14.12 -9.45 -26.44
N PHE A 115 -13.24 -8.51 -26.79
CA PHE A 115 -13.40 -7.08 -26.50
C PHE A 115 -14.25 -6.42 -27.59
N THR A 116 -15.49 -6.03 -27.27
CA THR A 116 -16.42 -5.36 -28.20
C THR A 116 -16.36 -3.83 -28.06
N ASN A 117 -16.89 -3.10 -29.05
CA ASN A 117 -16.96 -1.63 -29.00
C ASN A 117 -17.77 -1.09 -27.81
N GLU A 118 -18.68 -1.88 -27.24
CA GLU A 118 -19.46 -1.48 -26.05
C GLU A 118 -18.61 -1.51 -24.75
N ASN A 119 -17.45 -2.16 -24.79
CA ASN A 119 -16.61 -2.42 -23.63
C ASN A 119 -15.44 -1.43 -23.46
N TRP A 120 -15.32 -0.46 -24.38
CA TRP A 120 -14.19 0.48 -24.40
C TRP A 120 -14.06 1.30 -23.11
N TRP A 121 -15.17 1.55 -22.41
CA TRP A 121 -15.19 2.28 -21.14
C TRP A 121 -14.38 1.58 -20.03
N VAL A 122 -14.18 0.26 -20.12
CA VAL A 122 -13.34 -0.51 -19.17
C VAL A 122 -11.89 -0.02 -19.20
N LEU A 123 -11.42 0.48 -20.35
CA LEU A 123 -10.09 1.07 -20.47
C LEU A 123 -9.96 2.37 -19.66
N LEU A 124 -11.07 3.08 -19.37
CA LEU A 124 -11.06 4.27 -18.51
C LEU A 124 -10.81 3.92 -17.05
N LEU A 125 -11.08 2.69 -16.62
CA LEU A 125 -10.79 2.24 -15.26
C LEU A 125 -9.29 2.14 -15.00
N ILE A 126 -8.47 1.90 -16.03
CA ILE A 126 -7.01 1.79 -15.92
C ILE A 126 -6.39 3.13 -15.45
N PRO A 127 -6.60 4.29 -16.12
CA PRO A 127 -6.08 5.56 -15.63
C PRO A 127 -6.71 5.97 -14.30
N VAL A 128 -7.97 5.62 -14.02
CA VAL A 128 -8.60 5.87 -12.70
C VAL A 128 -7.89 5.09 -11.59
N MET A 129 -7.57 3.82 -11.83
CA MET A 129 -6.81 2.97 -10.91
C MET A 129 -5.43 3.59 -10.61
N PHE A 130 -4.68 3.96 -11.66
CA PHE A 130 -3.37 4.58 -11.49
C PHE A 130 -3.45 5.95 -10.80
N ALA A 131 -4.46 6.75 -11.10
CA ALA A 131 -4.68 8.04 -10.45
C ALA A 131 -5.01 7.87 -8.95
N GLY A 132 -5.87 6.93 -8.60
CA GLY A 132 -6.24 6.63 -7.20
C GLY A 132 -5.03 6.16 -6.37
N PHE A 133 -4.32 5.14 -6.85
CA PHE A 133 -3.11 4.65 -6.19
C PHE A 133 -1.98 5.69 -6.18
N GLY A 134 -1.80 6.43 -7.27
CA GLY A 134 -0.80 7.50 -7.38
C GLY A 134 -1.07 8.63 -6.39
N TYR A 135 -2.33 9.05 -6.26
CA TYR A 135 -2.75 10.07 -5.28
C TYR A 135 -2.50 9.59 -3.85
N ALA A 136 -2.95 8.37 -3.51
CA ALA A 136 -2.73 7.78 -2.18
C ALA A 136 -1.22 7.67 -1.86
N SER A 137 -0.41 7.20 -2.81
CA SER A 137 1.04 7.09 -2.65
C SER A 137 1.69 8.47 -2.44
N ARG A 138 1.24 9.50 -3.17
CA ARG A 138 1.76 10.87 -3.02
C ARG A 138 1.44 11.44 -1.63
N ILE A 139 0.22 11.25 -1.14
CA ILE A 139 -0.19 11.69 0.20
C ILE A 139 0.62 10.95 1.28
N GLN A 140 0.74 9.63 1.17
CA GLN A 140 1.53 8.81 2.10
C GLN A 140 3.01 9.20 2.09
N LYS A 141 3.62 9.43 0.93
CA LYS A 141 5.01 9.90 0.82
C LYS A 141 5.21 11.27 1.46
N LYS A 142 4.28 12.20 1.24
CA LYS A 142 4.34 13.54 1.86
C LYS A 142 4.27 13.45 3.39
N HIS A 143 3.32 12.65 3.90
CA HIS A 143 3.20 12.41 5.33
C HIS A 143 4.45 11.72 5.91
N SER A 144 4.92 10.64 5.29
CA SER A 144 6.12 9.92 5.74
C SER A 144 7.35 10.83 5.78
N LYS A 145 7.52 11.71 4.79
CA LYS A 145 8.62 12.69 4.78
C LYS A 145 8.49 13.69 5.94
N ALA A 146 7.29 14.21 6.19
CA ALA A 146 7.03 15.14 7.29
C ALA A 146 7.24 14.46 8.66
N TYR A 147 6.73 13.23 8.82
CA TYR A 147 6.90 12.42 10.01
C TYR A 147 8.37 12.12 10.28
N MET A 148 9.14 11.71 9.26
CA MET A 148 10.57 11.47 9.45
C MET A 148 11.34 12.75 9.77
N ALA A 149 11.00 13.89 9.17
CA ALA A 149 11.63 15.17 9.51
C ALA A 149 11.32 15.60 10.95
N TRP A 150 10.07 15.42 11.41
CA TRP A 150 9.69 15.65 12.81
C TRP A 150 10.43 14.70 13.75
N ARG A 151 10.49 13.42 13.43
CA ARG A 151 11.20 12.41 14.24
C ARG A 151 12.70 12.73 14.34
N ASP A 152 13.33 13.05 13.21
CA ASP A 152 14.76 13.36 13.17
C ASP A 152 15.05 14.70 13.90
N SER A 153 14.11 15.64 13.97
CA SER A 153 14.27 16.87 14.79
C SER A 153 14.21 16.60 16.30
N GLN A 154 13.48 15.56 16.73
CA GLN A 154 13.52 15.09 18.12
C GLN A 154 14.86 14.42 18.46
N ASP A 155 15.50 13.74 17.49
CA ASP A 155 16.81 13.10 17.67
C ASP A 155 17.96 14.12 17.84
N HIS A 156 17.80 15.35 17.31
CA HIS A 156 18.77 16.45 17.43
C HIS A 156 18.51 17.40 18.59
N SER A 157 17.40 17.25 19.33
CA SER A 157 17.10 18.01 20.56
C SER A 157 17.89 17.47 21.78
N LYS A 158 19.03 16.81 21.55
CA LYS A 158 19.96 16.33 22.58
C LYS A 158 21.03 17.36 22.88
#